data_AF-K3XMA3-F1
#
_entry.id   AF-K3XMA3-F1
#
_cell.length_a   1.000
_cell.length_b   1.000
_cell.length_c   1.000
_cell.angle_alpha   90.00
_cell.angle_beta   90.00
_cell.angle_gamma   90.00
#
_symmetry.space_group_name_H-M   'P 1'
#
loop_
_entity.id
_entity.type
_entity.pdbx_description
1 polymer ?
#
loop_
_entity_poly.entity_id
_entity_poly.type
_entity_poly.pdbx_seq_one_letter_code
_entity_poly.pdbx_strand_id
1 'polypeptide(L)'
;MNSEDYEGGFDESDIEAMLASISSDFRRWAEGFVPLIVGSADPSAVERVARSFFAMDPRAAHALARMIFLGDQREVLDDVAVPCTLVHVSRDFAAPPYVGRYMQARMLVARCAAAMVTIDSFGHFPQLVAPDELLGILDLVLGAAGTADGDEEETAEAAAAALAEEKTNEVPSGGLAEAAPEVKGDIDVAS
;
A
#
# COMPACT_ATOMS: atom_id res chain seq x y z
N MET A 1 3.15 -2.25 -12.59
CA MET A 1 4.10 -3.23 -13.17
C MET A 1 5.50 -2.63 -13.21
N ASN A 2 6.53 -3.45 -12.97
CA ASN A 2 7.92 -3.05 -13.08
C ASN A 2 8.30 -2.68 -14.52
N SER A 3 9.22 -1.73 -14.68
CA SER A 3 9.87 -1.37 -15.95
C SER A 3 11.29 -0.88 -15.68
N GLU A 4 12.09 -0.61 -16.71
CA GLU A 4 13.52 -0.27 -16.59
C GLU A 4 13.83 0.76 -15.50
N ASP A 5 13.03 1.84 -15.40
CA ASP A 5 13.21 2.93 -14.44
C ASP A 5 12.09 3.05 -13.39
N TYR A 6 11.31 1.99 -13.17
CA TYR A 6 10.18 2.03 -12.23
C TYR A 6 9.92 0.69 -11.55
N GLU A 7 9.91 0.70 -10.22
CA GLU A 7 9.59 -0.45 -9.38
C GLU A 7 8.13 -0.38 -8.90
N GLY A 8 7.25 -1.08 -9.62
CA GLY A 8 5.82 -1.16 -9.31
C GLY A 8 5.41 -2.31 -8.38
N GLY A 9 6.35 -3.18 -8.00
CA GLY A 9 6.14 -4.31 -7.09
C GLY A 9 5.73 -5.64 -7.74
N PHE A 10 5.46 -5.66 -9.05
CA PHE A 10 5.10 -6.87 -9.78
C PHE A 10 5.75 -6.91 -11.15
N ASP A 11 6.30 -8.06 -11.50
CA ASP A 11 6.70 -8.36 -12.87
C ASP A 11 5.49 -8.77 -13.72
N GLU A 12 5.60 -8.62 -15.04
CA GLU A 12 4.53 -8.98 -15.98
C GLU A 12 4.10 -10.45 -15.81
N SER A 13 5.07 -11.35 -15.64
CA SER A 13 4.81 -12.78 -15.43
C SER A 13 4.00 -13.08 -14.17
N ASP A 14 4.21 -12.31 -13.10
CA ASP A 14 3.47 -12.49 -11.84
C ASP A 14 2.01 -12.08 -12.02
N ILE A 15 1.77 -10.98 -12.74
CA ILE A 15 0.43 -10.50 -13.08
C ILE A 15 -0.28 -11.51 -13.99
N GLU A 16 0.39 -12.02 -15.01
CA GLU A 16 -0.17 -13.04 -15.90
C GLU A 16 -0.55 -14.32 -15.13
N ALA A 17 0.32 -14.80 -14.24
CA ALA A 17 0.04 -15.97 -13.40
C ALA A 17 -1.13 -15.72 -12.43
N MET A 18 -1.22 -14.52 -11.87
CA MET A 18 -2.35 -14.10 -11.02
C MET A 18 -3.66 -14.13 -11.81
N LEU A 19 -3.69 -13.52 -13.00
CA LEU A 19 -4.87 -13.48 -13.86
C LEU A 19 -5.31 -14.88 -14.31
N ALA A 20 -4.36 -15.75 -14.66
CA ALA A 20 -4.63 -17.15 -14.98
C ALA A 20 -5.24 -17.90 -13.79
N SER A 21 -4.75 -17.64 -12.57
CA SER A 21 -5.29 -18.22 -11.34
C SER A 21 -6.73 -17.77 -11.07
N ILE A 22 -7.01 -16.46 -11.23
CA ILE A 22 -8.36 -15.90 -11.12
C ILE A 22 -9.31 -16.54 -12.14
N SER A 23 -8.86 -16.70 -13.39
CA SER A 23 -9.67 -17.30 -14.46
C SER A 23 -9.93 -18.80 -14.23
N SER A 24 -9.03 -19.50 -13.56
CA SER A 24 -9.14 -20.94 -13.30
C SER A 24 -10.01 -21.25 -12.09
N ASP A 25 -9.72 -20.61 -10.95
CA ASP A 25 -10.47 -20.76 -9.71
C ASP A 25 -10.35 -19.48 -8.87
N PHE A 26 -11.27 -18.55 -9.12
CA PHE A 26 -11.32 -17.27 -8.43
C PHE A 26 -11.41 -17.42 -6.90
N ARG A 27 -12.17 -18.41 -6.40
CA ARG A 27 -12.37 -18.57 -4.97
C ARG A 27 -11.09 -19.04 -4.29
N ARG A 28 -10.44 -20.06 -4.85
CA ARG A 28 -9.16 -20.56 -4.34
C ARG A 28 -8.08 -19.49 -4.40
N TRP A 29 -8.04 -18.70 -5.48
CA TRP A 29 -7.14 -17.57 -5.57
C TRP A 29 -7.41 -16.54 -4.46
N ALA A 30 -8.67 -16.16 -4.25
CA ALA A 30 -9.05 -15.18 -3.22
C ALA A 30 -8.74 -15.67 -1.80
N GLU A 31 -8.90 -16.97 -1.51
CA GLU A 31 -8.53 -17.57 -0.22
C GLU A 31 -7.04 -17.40 0.12
N GLY A 32 -6.16 -17.41 -0.89
CA GLY A 32 -4.73 -17.14 -0.72
C GLY A 32 -4.36 -15.66 -0.76
N PHE A 33 -5.03 -14.88 -1.62
CA PHE A 33 -4.70 -13.47 -1.86
C PHE A 33 -5.19 -12.53 -0.75
N VAL A 34 -6.41 -12.75 -0.25
CA VAL A 34 -7.05 -11.84 0.72
C VAL A 34 -6.23 -11.67 2.01
N PRO A 35 -5.70 -12.73 2.65
CA PRO A 35 -4.86 -12.56 3.84
C PRO A 35 -3.61 -11.71 3.59
N LEU A 36 -2.97 -11.87 2.41
CA LEU A 36 -1.75 -11.16 2.05
C LEU A 36 -2.02 -9.66 1.86
N ILE A 37 -3.09 -9.30 1.14
CA ILE A 37 -3.41 -7.90 0.84
C ILE A 37 -4.00 -7.16 2.04
N VAL A 38 -4.74 -7.87 2.91
CA VAL A 38 -5.30 -7.27 4.13
C VAL A 38 -4.19 -6.98 5.14
N GLY A 39 -3.22 -7.89 5.29
CA GLY A 39 -2.09 -7.68 6.19
C GLY A 39 -2.47 -7.45 7.66
N SER A 40 -3.64 -7.91 8.10
CA SER A 40 -4.09 -7.72 9.48
C SER A 40 -3.81 -8.93 10.35
N ALA A 41 -3.34 -8.70 11.57
CA ALA A 41 -3.30 -9.72 12.61
C ALA A 41 -4.70 -10.09 13.13
N ASP A 42 -5.72 -9.28 12.84
CA ASP A 42 -7.12 -9.57 13.18
C ASP A 42 -7.78 -10.47 12.11
N PRO A 43 -8.09 -11.74 12.44
CA PRO A 43 -8.75 -12.64 11.51
C PRO A 43 -10.14 -12.16 11.07
N SER A 44 -10.82 -11.35 11.89
CA SER A 44 -12.16 -10.84 11.59
C SER A 44 -12.14 -9.85 10.42
N ALA A 45 -11.07 -9.04 10.31
CA ALA A 45 -10.85 -8.15 9.19
C ALA A 45 -10.64 -8.92 7.88
N VAL A 46 -9.81 -9.98 7.91
CA VAL A 46 -9.57 -10.86 6.77
C VAL A 46 -10.86 -11.54 6.31
N GLU A 47 -11.67 -12.06 7.25
CA GLU A 47 -12.95 -12.71 6.92
C GLU A 47 -13.94 -11.73 6.27
N ARG A 48 -14.03 -10.49 6.78
CA ARG A 48 -14.90 -9.45 6.21
C ARG A 48 -14.52 -9.13 4.75
N VAL A 49 -13.23 -8.99 4.46
CA VAL A 49 -12.76 -8.74 3.09
C VAL A 49 -12.97 -9.97 2.22
N ALA A 50 -12.70 -11.18 2.72
CA ALA A 50 -12.92 -12.43 1.99
C ALA A 50 -14.38 -12.60 1.56
N ARG A 51 -15.34 -12.29 2.46
CA ARG A 51 -16.77 -12.30 2.10
C ARG A 51 -17.11 -11.34 0.95
N SER A 52 -16.44 -10.19 0.89
CA SER A 52 -16.63 -9.23 -0.21
C SER A 52 -16.06 -9.77 -1.52
N PHE A 53 -14.89 -10.43 -1.49
CA PHE A 53 -14.35 -11.10 -2.66
C PHE A 53 -15.26 -12.23 -3.15
N PHE A 54 -15.71 -13.10 -2.25
CA PHE A 54 -16.55 -14.25 -2.59
C PHE A 54 -17.95 -13.87 -3.10
N ALA A 55 -18.40 -12.65 -2.85
CA ALA A 55 -19.65 -12.13 -3.37
C ALA A 55 -19.55 -11.60 -4.82
N MET A 56 -18.34 -11.42 -5.36
CA MET A 56 -18.16 -10.95 -6.74
C MET A 56 -18.48 -12.04 -7.76
N ASP A 57 -19.05 -11.65 -8.89
CA ASP A 57 -19.09 -12.51 -10.08
C ASP A 57 -17.65 -12.75 -10.56
N PRO A 58 -17.21 -14.02 -10.76
CA PRO A 58 -15.83 -14.31 -11.14
C PRO A 58 -15.38 -13.68 -12.46
N ARG A 59 -16.30 -13.48 -13.43
CA ARG A 59 -15.96 -12.82 -14.70
C ARG A 59 -15.74 -11.34 -14.50
N ALA A 60 -16.58 -10.70 -13.70
CA ALA A 60 -16.41 -9.30 -13.29
C ALA A 60 -15.12 -9.12 -12.49
N ALA A 61 -14.82 -10.00 -11.54
CA ALA A 61 -13.58 -9.97 -10.76
C ALA A 61 -12.33 -10.11 -11.64
N HIS A 62 -12.35 -11.04 -12.60
CA HIS A 62 -11.26 -11.18 -13.57
C HIS A 62 -11.07 -9.94 -14.46
N ALA A 63 -12.17 -9.39 -14.99
CA ALA A 63 -12.11 -8.17 -15.80
C ALA A 63 -11.58 -6.97 -14.99
N LEU A 64 -12.00 -6.83 -13.73
CA LEU A 64 -11.53 -5.79 -12.83
C LEU A 64 -10.04 -5.97 -12.50
N ALA A 65 -9.60 -7.18 -12.19
CA ALA A 65 -8.19 -7.46 -11.92
C ALA A 65 -7.30 -7.11 -13.12
N ARG A 66 -7.74 -7.46 -14.35
CA ARG A 66 -7.01 -7.05 -15.57
C ARG A 66 -6.89 -5.54 -15.68
N MET A 67 -7.99 -4.82 -15.45
CA MET A 67 -8.00 -3.35 -15.51
C MET A 67 -7.04 -2.72 -14.50
N ILE A 68 -7.02 -3.24 -13.26
CA ILE A 68 -6.17 -2.72 -12.18
C ILE A 68 -4.69 -3.04 -12.43
N PHE A 69 -4.35 -4.32 -12.64
CA PHE A 69 -2.96 -4.76 -12.66
C PHE A 69 -2.24 -4.48 -13.98
N LEU A 70 -2.96 -4.44 -15.11
CA LEU A 70 -2.39 -4.08 -16.42
C LEU A 70 -2.54 -2.59 -16.75
N GLY A 71 -3.26 -1.83 -15.91
CA GLY A 71 -3.41 -0.39 -16.09
C GLY A 71 -2.12 0.36 -15.81
N ASP A 72 -1.83 1.38 -16.62
CA ASP A 72 -0.74 2.30 -16.40
C ASP A 72 -1.28 3.74 -16.38
N GLN A 73 -1.14 4.39 -15.23
CA GLN A 73 -1.60 5.77 -15.01
C GLN A 73 -0.42 6.71 -14.75
N ARG A 74 0.82 6.28 -14.99
CA ARG A 74 2.00 7.09 -14.67
C ARG A 74 1.99 8.41 -15.43
N GLU A 75 1.61 8.41 -16.71
CA GLU A 75 1.49 9.64 -17.51
C GLU A 75 0.36 10.57 -17.04
N VAL A 76 -0.72 10.02 -16.51
CA VAL A 76 -1.85 10.81 -15.99
C VAL A 76 -1.43 11.65 -14.77
N LEU A 77 -0.39 11.25 -14.04
CA LEU A 77 0.14 12.04 -12.92
C LEU A 77 0.67 13.41 -13.35
N ASP A 78 1.04 13.58 -14.62
CA ASP A 78 1.53 14.86 -15.15
C ASP A 78 0.39 15.88 -15.35
N ASP A 79 -0.85 15.39 -15.45
CA ASP A 79 -2.04 16.21 -15.71
C ASP A 79 -2.84 16.53 -14.44
N VAL A 80 -2.41 16.04 -13.27
CA VAL A 80 -3.10 16.31 -12.00
C VAL A 80 -2.87 17.77 -11.58
N ALA A 81 -3.93 18.57 -11.60
CA ALA A 81 -3.88 19.99 -11.22
C ALA A 81 -4.38 20.27 -9.79
N VAL A 82 -5.02 19.29 -9.14
CA VAL A 82 -5.62 19.47 -7.81
C VAL A 82 -4.60 19.07 -6.74
N PRO A 83 -4.39 19.89 -5.69
CA PRO A 83 -3.53 19.51 -4.56
C PRO A 83 -3.91 18.14 -4.00
N CYS A 84 -2.90 17.31 -3.74
CA CYS A 84 -3.08 15.92 -3.33
C CYS A 84 -2.28 15.60 -2.08
N THR A 85 -2.90 14.83 -1.17
CA THR A 85 -2.21 14.15 -0.07
C THR A 85 -2.20 12.66 -0.37
N LEU A 86 -1.01 12.13 -0.64
CA LEU A 86 -0.78 10.71 -0.85
C LEU A 86 -0.64 10.03 0.52
N VAL A 87 -1.62 9.21 0.90
CA VAL A 87 -1.57 8.41 2.13
C VAL A 87 -1.09 7.01 1.78
N HIS A 88 0.01 6.58 2.40
CA HIS A 88 0.69 5.34 2.07
C HIS A 88 0.91 4.48 3.32
N VAL A 89 0.90 3.15 3.20
CA VAL A 89 1.22 2.22 4.29
C VAL A 89 2.64 1.68 4.10
N SER A 90 3.46 1.70 5.15
CA SER A 90 4.90 1.39 5.05
C SER A 90 5.21 -0.02 4.56
N ARG A 91 4.34 -1.00 4.86
CA ARG A 91 4.47 -2.40 4.45
C ARG A 91 3.23 -2.84 3.67
N ASP A 92 3.07 -2.33 2.46
CA ASP A 92 2.00 -2.69 1.54
C ASP A 92 2.51 -3.65 0.45
N PHE A 93 1.91 -4.83 0.38
CA PHE A 93 2.26 -5.87 -0.60
C PHE A 93 1.96 -5.45 -2.05
N ALA A 94 0.89 -4.69 -2.29
CA ALA A 94 0.47 -4.32 -3.64
C ALA A 94 1.08 -3.01 -4.13
N ALA A 95 1.50 -2.14 -3.22
CA ALA A 95 2.16 -0.89 -3.54
C ALA A 95 3.36 -0.68 -2.61
N PRO A 96 4.57 -1.12 -2.99
CA PRO A 96 5.76 -0.88 -2.20
C PRO A 96 6.02 0.62 -1.98
N PRO A 97 6.83 1.01 -0.96
CA PRO A 97 7.14 2.41 -0.65
C PRO A 97 7.65 3.26 -1.82
N TYR A 98 8.27 2.62 -2.82
CA TYR A 98 8.73 3.31 -4.02
C TYR A 98 7.57 3.88 -4.85
N VAL A 99 6.41 3.22 -4.89
CA VAL A 99 5.24 3.67 -5.68
C VAL A 99 4.76 5.04 -5.20
N GLY A 100 4.54 5.20 -3.89
CA GLY A 100 4.11 6.48 -3.32
C GLY A 100 5.12 7.61 -3.56
N ARG A 101 6.43 7.32 -3.39
CA ARG A 101 7.50 8.28 -3.67
C ARG A 101 7.58 8.67 -5.14
N TYR A 102 7.42 7.70 -6.04
CA TYR A 102 7.38 7.96 -7.48
C TYR A 102 6.22 8.90 -7.83
N MET A 103 5.03 8.62 -7.32
CA MET A 103 3.84 9.45 -7.54
C MET A 103 4.10 10.88 -7.07
N GLN A 104 4.57 11.05 -5.83
CA GLN A 104 4.88 12.37 -5.28
C GLN A 104 5.90 13.12 -6.14
N ALA A 105 7.02 12.48 -6.47
CA ALA A 105 8.09 13.10 -7.24
C ALA A 105 7.62 13.53 -8.63
N ARG A 106 6.86 12.68 -9.33
CA ARG A 106 6.34 13.00 -10.67
C ARG A 106 5.34 14.16 -10.62
N MET A 107 4.42 14.14 -9.66
CA MET A 107 3.43 15.22 -9.47
C MET A 107 4.11 16.55 -9.13
N LEU A 108 5.15 16.56 -8.30
CA LEU A 108 5.92 17.77 -7.99
C LEU A 108 6.65 18.33 -9.22
N VAL A 109 7.24 17.47 -10.06
CA VAL A 109 7.85 17.87 -11.34
C VAL A 109 6.80 18.49 -12.26
N ALA A 110 5.58 17.96 -12.28
CA ALA A 110 4.43 18.50 -13.00
C ALA A 110 3.80 19.75 -12.35
N ARG A 111 4.41 20.28 -11.27
CA ARG A 111 3.97 21.47 -10.52
C ARG A 111 2.63 21.31 -9.80
N CYS A 112 2.22 20.07 -9.51
CA CYS A 112 1.13 19.78 -8.60
C CYS A 112 1.63 19.87 -7.15
N ALA A 113 0.87 20.50 -6.25
CA ALA A 113 1.10 20.39 -4.82
C ALA A 113 0.80 18.95 -4.37
N ALA A 114 1.83 18.21 -3.94
CA ALA A 114 1.70 16.82 -3.53
C ALA A 114 2.42 16.56 -2.20
N ALA A 115 1.65 16.37 -1.13
CA ALA A 115 2.14 15.89 0.14
C ALA A 115 2.12 14.36 0.20
N MET A 116 2.98 13.75 1.00
CA MET A 116 2.95 12.31 1.26
C MET A 116 3.01 12.06 2.75
N VAL A 117 2.07 11.27 3.26
CA VAL A 117 2.03 10.82 4.66
C VAL A 117 2.12 9.30 4.68
N THR A 118 3.03 8.76 5.48
CA THR A 118 3.22 7.32 5.62
C THR A 118 2.73 6.85 6.99
N ILE A 119 1.76 5.93 6.97
CA ILE A 119 1.26 5.18 8.12
C ILE A 119 2.21 3.99 8.33
N ASP A 120 2.75 3.82 9.53
CA ASP A 120 3.63 2.70 9.84
C ASP A 120 2.83 1.45 10.23
N SER A 121 2.27 0.79 9.21
CA SER A 121 1.44 -0.41 9.39
C SER A 121 1.76 -1.47 8.33
N PHE A 122 1.00 -2.57 8.31
CA PHE A 122 1.11 -3.64 7.32
C PHE A 122 -0.27 -3.89 6.69
N GLY A 123 -0.30 -4.05 5.36
CA GLY A 123 -1.51 -4.26 4.59
C GLY A 123 -1.87 -3.07 3.69
N HIS A 124 -2.76 -3.32 2.73
CA HIS A 124 -3.12 -2.37 1.67
C HIS A 124 -4.31 -1.46 2.03
N PHE A 125 -5.05 -1.79 3.10
CA PHE A 125 -6.28 -1.11 3.47
C PHE A 125 -6.09 -0.32 4.78
N PRO A 126 -5.53 0.90 4.76
CA PRO A 126 -5.30 1.69 5.97
C PRO A 126 -6.58 1.91 6.78
N GLN A 127 -7.74 2.01 6.12
CA GLN A 127 -9.05 2.11 6.78
C GLN A 127 -9.45 0.86 7.58
N LEU A 128 -8.75 -0.26 7.41
CA LEU A 128 -8.93 -1.50 8.17
C LEU A 128 -7.80 -1.75 9.16
N VAL A 129 -6.55 -1.49 8.77
CA VAL A 129 -5.37 -1.86 9.59
C VAL A 129 -4.86 -0.74 10.49
N ALA A 130 -5.18 0.51 10.18
CA ALA A 130 -4.78 1.69 10.94
C ALA A 130 -5.87 2.78 10.86
N PRO A 131 -7.12 2.49 11.26
CA PRO A 131 -8.25 3.38 11.06
C PRO A 131 -8.09 4.72 11.79
N ASP A 132 -7.58 4.72 13.03
CA ASP A 132 -7.42 5.94 13.83
C ASP A 132 -6.35 6.87 13.24
N GLU A 133 -5.22 6.32 12.78
CA GLU A 133 -4.18 7.08 12.07
C GLU A 133 -4.72 7.67 10.76
N LEU A 134 -5.48 6.88 9.98
CA LEU A 134 -6.08 7.38 8.75
C LEU A 134 -7.09 8.50 9.02
N LEU A 135 -7.93 8.38 10.05
CA LEU A 135 -8.90 9.41 10.42
C LEU A 135 -8.20 10.71 10.83
N GLY A 136 -7.13 10.64 11.64
CA GLY A 136 -6.36 11.83 12.00
C GLY A 136 -5.76 12.55 10.79
N ILE A 137 -5.28 11.80 9.78
CA ILE A 137 -4.79 12.37 8.53
C ILE A 137 -5.93 13.05 7.75
N LEU A 138 -7.10 12.40 7.66
CA LEU A 138 -8.25 12.97 6.97
C LEU A 138 -8.75 14.26 7.65
N ASP A 139 -8.79 14.30 8.98
CA ASP A 139 -9.17 15.51 9.73
C ASP A 139 -8.20 16.66 9.47
N LEU A 140 -6.89 16.38 9.41
CA LEU A 140 -5.88 17.39 9.08
C LEU A 140 -6.07 17.92 7.64
N VAL A 141 -6.20 17.03 6.66
CA VAL A 141 -6.28 17.39 5.23
C VAL A 141 -7.59 18.14 4.93
N LEU A 142 -8.72 17.64 5.44
CA LEU A 142 -10.03 18.23 5.21
C LEU A 142 -10.27 19.47 6.08
N GLY A 143 -9.66 19.53 7.27
CA GLY A 143 -9.69 20.70 8.15
C GLY A 143 -8.88 21.87 7.61
N ALA A 144 -7.68 21.61 7.07
CA ALA A 144 -6.83 22.64 6.45
C ALA A 144 -7.45 23.25 5.19
N ALA A 145 -8.22 22.47 4.42
CA ALA A 145 -8.96 22.99 3.26
C ALA A 145 -10.06 24.01 3.64
N GLY A 146 -10.49 24.03 4.92
CA GLY A 146 -11.44 25.02 5.45
C GLY A 146 -10.81 26.33 5.91
N THR A 147 -9.48 26.43 5.97
CA THR A 147 -8.74 27.62 6.46
C THR A 147 -7.94 28.34 5.39
N ALA A 148 -8.03 27.93 4.12
CA ALA A 148 -7.33 28.52 2.97
C ALA A 148 -7.91 29.91 2.56
N ASP A 149 -8.16 30.77 3.55
CA ASP A 149 -8.40 32.21 3.40
C ASP A 149 -7.27 33.02 4.10
N GLY A 150 -6.12 32.40 4.37
CA GLY A 150 -4.95 33.06 4.95
C GLY A 150 -3.64 32.26 4.86
N ASP A 151 -2.65 32.86 4.19
CA ASP A 151 -1.19 32.61 4.17
C ASP A 151 -0.70 31.13 4.09
N GLU A 152 -0.42 30.69 2.86
CA GLU A 152 -0.26 29.28 2.44
C GLU A 152 1.14 28.63 2.61
N GLU A 153 2.17 29.31 3.11
CA GLU A 153 3.54 28.77 3.00
C GLU A 153 4.11 28.14 4.29
N GLU A 154 3.53 28.42 5.47
CA GLU A 154 4.12 28.03 6.77
C GLU A 154 3.42 26.82 7.42
N THR A 155 2.21 26.45 6.97
CA THR A 155 1.32 25.52 7.70
C THR A 155 1.56 24.05 7.40
N ALA A 156 1.92 23.69 6.17
CA ALA A 156 2.11 22.30 5.76
C ALA A 156 3.43 21.69 6.29
N GLU A 157 4.50 22.48 6.32
CA GLU A 157 5.81 22.04 6.84
C GLU A 157 5.78 21.90 8.37
N ALA A 158 5.05 22.78 9.07
CA ALA A 158 4.83 22.71 10.51
C ALA A 158 4.01 21.48 10.93
N ALA A 159 2.99 21.11 10.16
CA ALA A 159 2.17 19.93 10.46
C ALA A 159 2.94 18.61 10.29
N ALA A 160 3.81 18.52 9.27
CA ALA A 160 4.68 17.37 9.06
C ALA A 160 5.73 17.22 10.18
N ALA A 161 6.25 18.33 10.70
CA ALA A 161 7.20 18.34 11.82
C ALA A 161 6.56 17.89 13.14
N ALA A 162 5.32 18.31 13.43
CA ALA A 162 4.62 17.95 14.65
C ALA A 162 4.38 16.42 14.79
N LEU A 163 4.11 15.73 13.67
CA LEU A 163 3.91 14.28 13.65
C LEU A 163 5.21 13.49 13.86
N ALA A 164 6.37 14.08 13.59
CA ALA A 164 7.67 13.43 13.78
C ALA A 164 8.16 13.49 15.25
N GLU A 165 7.79 14.54 16.00
CA GLU A 165 8.25 14.71 17.39
C GLU A 165 7.53 13.74 18.36
N GLU A 166 6.25 13.42 18.14
CA GLU A 166 5.47 12.56 19.05
C GLU A 166 5.96 11.09 19.06
N LYS A 167 6.61 10.61 17.99
CA LYS A 167 7.14 9.25 17.90
C LYS A 167 8.50 9.03 18.58
N THR A 168 9.16 10.08 19.08
CA THR A 168 10.50 9.94 19.69
C THR A 168 10.49 9.63 21.19
N ASN A 169 9.31 9.66 21.84
CA ASN A 169 9.22 9.61 23.30
C ASN A 169 8.81 8.27 23.93
N GLU A 170 8.72 7.18 23.16
CA GLU A 170 8.51 5.84 23.72
C GLU A 170 9.63 4.86 23.33
N VAL A 171 10.54 4.60 24.27
CA VAL A 171 11.44 3.45 24.22
C VAL A 171 11.23 2.62 25.48
N PRO A 172 10.81 1.35 25.37
CA PRO A 172 11.19 0.34 26.33
C PRO A 172 12.33 -0.51 25.76
N SER A 173 13.45 -0.46 26.46
CA SER A 173 14.59 -1.35 26.29
C SER A 173 14.21 -2.80 26.65
N GLY A 174 14.42 -3.75 25.74
CA GLY A 174 14.32 -5.18 26.05
C GLY A 174 14.62 -6.05 24.85
N GLY A 175 15.89 -6.47 24.71
CA GLY A 175 16.35 -7.30 23.60
C GLY A 175 15.96 -8.78 23.72
N LEU A 176 15.87 -9.46 22.59
CA LEU A 176 15.86 -10.92 22.50
C LEU A 176 16.60 -11.42 21.25
N ALA A 177 17.63 -12.19 21.56
CA ALA A 177 18.37 -13.21 20.84
C ALA A 177 17.93 -13.64 19.41
N GLU A 178 18.95 -13.66 18.56
CA GLU A 178 19.15 -14.40 17.32
C GLU A 178 18.88 -15.91 17.46
N ALA A 179 18.13 -16.50 16.52
CA ALA A 179 18.21 -17.94 16.21
C ALA A 179 17.70 -18.21 14.78
N ALA A 180 18.62 -18.32 13.83
CA ALA A 180 18.38 -18.95 12.52
C ALA A 180 18.77 -20.43 12.60
N PRO A 181 18.01 -21.37 11.99
CA PRO A 181 18.48 -22.73 11.83
C PRO A 181 19.26 -22.88 10.51
N GLU A 182 20.51 -23.33 10.62
CA GLU A 182 21.29 -23.91 9.52
C GLU A 182 20.73 -25.28 9.12
N VAL A 183 20.60 -25.54 7.81
CA VAL A 183 20.44 -26.91 7.28
C VAL A 183 21.56 -27.14 6.26
N LYS A 184 22.40 -28.14 6.55
CA LYS A 184 23.57 -28.54 5.77
C LYS A 184 23.50 -30.04 5.44
N GLY A 185 23.52 -30.37 4.14
CA GLY A 185 23.90 -31.68 3.53
C GLY A 185 23.04 -32.89 3.91
N ASP A 186 22.85 -33.94 3.12
CA ASP A 186 23.41 -34.34 1.85
C ASP A 186 22.38 -35.22 1.11
N ILE A 187 22.49 -35.22 -0.22
CA ILE A 187 21.82 -36.17 -1.12
C ILE A 187 22.58 -37.49 -1.03
N ASP A 188 21.88 -38.60 -0.83
CA ASP A 188 22.39 -39.91 -1.22
C ASP A 188 21.35 -40.68 -2.03
N VAL A 189 21.80 -41.17 -3.18
CA VAL A 189 21.04 -41.87 -4.21
C VAL A 189 21.47 -43.32 -4.15
N ALA A 190 20.60 -44.24 -3.74
CA ALA A 190 20.77 -45.66 -4.06
C ALA A 190 19.47 -46.48 -3.94
N SER A 191 19.09 -47.01 -5.10
CA SER A 191 18.38 -48.28 -5.40
C SER A 191 16.97 -48.52 -4.87
#